data_AF-A0A7J5ZT30-F1
#
_entry.id   AF-A0A7J5ZT30-F1
#
_cell.length_a   1.000
_cell.length_b   1.000
_cell.length_c   1.000
_cell.angle_alpha   90.00
_cell.angle_beta   90.00
_cell.angle_gamma   90.00
#
_symmetry.space_group_name_H-M   'P 1'
#
loop_
_entity.id
_entity.type
_entity.pdbx_description
1 polymer ?
#
loop_
_entity_poly.entity_id
_entity_poly.type
_entity_poly.pdbx_seq_one_letter_code
_entity_poly.pdbx_strand_id
1 'polypeptide(L)'
;MRSTQSSTSQKETVEKSIMNMRELNLMKVRNLSLMELLHFFFKEIKERNISSLDKVLFIFDGLDECRFPLDFQNTVRLCDVTESASVHVLLINLIKGNLLPSALIWITSRPAAADQIPSECVHRVTEVRGFNDPQKEEYFRKRISDQSLRNRIITHLKSLRSLYIMCHIPVFCWISATVLERMSGEAESGEIPKTLTQMYTHFLIIQTNVIKKKYTKSRETDTEMVLKLGKLTFQQLMKGNLIFLRKT
;
A
#
# COMPACT_ATOMS: atom_id res chain seq x y z
N MET A 1 5.09 41.40 -40.17
CA MET A 1 5.55 40.01 -40.39
C MET A 1 6.46 39.58 -39.25
N ARG A 2 5.94 38.79 -38.30
CA ARG A 2 6.63 37.83 -37.42
C ARG A 2 5.62 37.43 -36.33
N SER A 3 4.81 36.43 -36.64
CA SER A 3 4.08 35.67 -35.63
C SER A 3 4.95 34.50 -35.21
N THR A 4 5.53 34.59 -34.02
CA THR A 4 6.10 33.46 -33.30
C THR A 4 4.96 32.51 -32.91
N GLN A 5 4.90 31.34 -33.55
CA GLN A 5 4.11 30.21 -33.04
C GLN A 5 4.85 29.62 -31.84
N SER A 6 4.28 29.76 -30.64
CA SER A 6 4.71 28.99 -29.48
C SER A 6 4.17 27.56 -29.62
N SER A 7 5.05 26.58 -29.69
CA SER A 7 4.72 25.16 -29.60
C SER A 7 4.24 24.85 -28.18
N THR A 8 2.94 24.72 -28.00
CA THR A 8 2.33 24.23 -26.76
C THR A 8 2.64 22.73 -26.64
N SER A 9 3.51 22.34 -25.70
CA SER A 9 3.71 20.92 -25.39
C SER A 9 2.40 20.34 -24.85
N GLN A 10 1.75 19.47 -25.62
CA GLN A 10 0.65 18.67 -25.11
C GLN A 10 1.22 17.77 -24.02
N LYS A 11 0.76 17.94 -22.77
CA LYS A 11 1.03 16.96 -21.71
C LYS A 11 0.36 15.66 -22.13
N GLU A 12 1.16 14.68 -22.52
CA GLU A 12 0.66 13.33 -22.77
C GLU A 12 0.13 12.76 -21.44
N THR A 13 -1.16 12.50 -21.39
CA THR A 13 -1.81 11.90 -20.23
C THR A 13 -1.58 10.39 -20.27
N VAL A 14 -0.74 9.88 -19.38
CA VAL A 14 -0.55 8.44 -19.15
C VAL A 14 -1.69 7.93 -18.26
N GLU A 15 -2.45 6.95 -18.74
CA GLU A 15 -3.51 6.31 -17.96
C GLU A 15 -2.90 5.47 -16.83
N LYS A 16 -3.43 5.54 -15.62
CA LYS A 16 -2.86 4.87 -14.44
C LYS A 16 -3.78 3.76 -13.97
N SER A 17 -3.25 2.54 -13.95
CA SER A 17 -3.97 1.33 -13.56
C SER A 17 -3.28 0.71 -12.35
N ILE A 18 -3.88 0.85 -11.17
CA ILE A 18 -3.36 0.27 -9.92
C ILE A 18 -3.97 -1.11 -9.70
N MET A 19 -3.12 -2.13 -9.60
CA MET A 19 -3.52 -3.50 -9.30
C MET A 19 -2.84 -3.96 -8.02
N ASN A 20 -3.65 -4.36 -7.03
CA ASN A 20 -3.13 -4.90 -5.79
C ASN A 20 -2.84 -6.41 -5.96
N MET A 21 -1.62 -6.83 -5.63
CA MET A 21 -1.21 -8.24 -5.75
C MET A 21 -2.06 -9.17 -4.86
N ARG A 22 -2.57 -8.69 -3.72
CA ARG A 22 -3.50 -9.44 -2.87
C ARG A 22 -4.81 -9.76 -3.60
N GLU A 23 -5.32 -8.82 -4.36
CA GLU A 23 -6.57 -8.99 -5.13
C GLU A 23 -6.34 -9.92 -6.32
N LEU A 24 -5.20 -9.78 -7.00
CA LEU A 24 -4.82 -10.68 -8.09
C LEU A 24 -4.79 -12.14 -7.64
N ASN A 25 -4.28 -12.43 -6.44
CA ASN A 25 -4.26 -13.79 -5.87
C ASN A 25 -5.65 -14.48 -5.85
N LEU A 26 -6.76 -13.72 -5.85
CA LEU A 26 -8.13 -14.25 -5.87
C LEU A 26 -8.50 -14.90 -7.21
N MET A 27 -7.77 -14.56 -8.27
CA MET A 27 -8.03 -15.02 -9.63
C MET A 27 -7.19 -16.23 -10.03
N LYS A 28 -6.47 -16.85 -9.09
CA LYS A 28 -5.50 -17.92 -9.34
C LYS A 28 -6.04 -19.14 -10.10
N VAL A 29 -7.34 -19.39 -10.06
CA VAL A 29 -7.99 -20.56 -10.69
C VAL A 29 -8.60 -20.23 -12.05
N ARG A 30 -8.54 -18.97 -12.50
CA ARG A 30 -9.17 -18.53 -13.75
C ARG A 30 -8.13 -18.29 -14.83
N ASN A 31 -8.40 -18.80 -16.02
CA ASN A 31 -7.76 -18.32 -17.24
C ASN A 31 -8.56 -17.14 -17.76
N LEU A 32 -7.87 -16.06 -18.08
CA LEU A 32 -8.43 -14.81 -18.56
C LEU A 32 -7.46 -14.23 -19.60
N SER A 33 -7.97 -13.43 -20.52
CA SER A 33 -7.15 -12.55 -21.34
C SER A 33 -6.70 -11.33 -20.54
N LEU A 34 -5.68 -10.62 -21.02
CA LEU A 34 -5.27 -9.36 -20.41
C LEU A 34 -6.42 -8.35 -20.42
N MET A 35 -7.20 -8.31 -21.52
CA MET A 35 -8.38 -7.44 -21.62
C MET A 35 -9.43 -7.76 -20.55
N GLU A 36 -9.74 -9.04 -20.31
CA GLU A 36 -10.67 -9.44 -19.26
C GLU A 36 -10.16 -9.10 -17.86
N LEU A 37 -8.86 -9.27 -17.62
CA LEU A 37 -8.23 -8.88 -16.36
C LEU A 37 -8.38 -7.37 -16.13
N LEU A 38 -8.07 -6.56 -17.14
CA LEU A 38 -8.21 -5.11 -17.06
C LEU A 38 -9.66 -4.68 -16.89
N HIS A 39 -10.62 -5.28 -17.60
CA HIS A 39 -12.05 -5.02 -17.43
C HIS A 39 -12.58 -5.37 -16.04
N PHE A 40 -11.95 -6.32 -15.35
CA PHE A 40 -12.33 -6.67 -13.98
C PHE A 40 -11.94 -5.57 -13.00
N PHE A 41 -10.71 -5.06 -13.09
CA PHE A 41 -10.18 -4.05 -12.17
C PHE A 41 -10.57 -2.61 -12.55
N PHE A 42 -10.76 -2.35 -13.84
CA PHE A 42 -11.01 -1.03 -14.40
C PHE A 42 -12.26 -1.08 -15.27
N LYS A 43 -13.40 -0.76 -14.67
CA LYS A 43 -14.67 -0.74 -15.41
C LYS A 43 -14.65 0.29 -16.54
N GLU A 44 -13.86 1.37 -16.42
CA GLU A 44 -13.74 2.40 -17.46
C GLU A 44 -13.02 1.91 -18.74
N ILE A 45 -12.23 0.82 -18.66
CA ILE A 45 -11.51 0.27 -19.83
C ILE A 45 -12.47 -0.48 -20.78
N LYS A 46 -13.66 -0.90 -20.30
CA LYS A 46 -14.65 -1.62 -21.12
C LYS A 46 -15.13 -0.88 -22.36
N GLU A 47 -15.03 0.45 -22.37
CA GLU A 47 -15.55 1.31 -23.44
C GLU A 47 -14.45 1.79 -24.40
N ARG A 48 -13.19 1.40 -24.19
CA ARG A 48 -12.05 1.93 -24.94
C ARG A 48 -11.41 0.89 -25.86
N ASN A 49 -10.99 1.34 -27.04
CA ASN A 49 -10.25 0.52 -28.01
C ASN A 49 -8.85 0.16 -27.49
N ILE A 50 -8.35 -1.02 -27.87
CA ILE A 50 -7.02 -1.54 -27.54
C ILE A 50 -5.91 -0.53 -27.87
N SER A 51 -6.07 0.27 -28.93
CA SER A 51 -5.15 1.34 -29.34
C SER A 51 -4.96 2.46 -28.30
N SER A 52 -5.84 2.57 -27.29
CA SER A 52 -5.66 3.49 -26.16
C SER A 52 -4.74 2.93 -25.06
N LEU A 53 -4.42 1.64 -25.10
CA LEU A 53 -3.58 0.96 -24.09
C LEU A 53 -2.08 1.19 -24.28
N ASP A 54 -1.66 1.81 -25.39
CA ASP A 54 -0.25 2.04 -25.71
C ASP A 54 0.45 3.05 -24.78
N LYS A 55 -0.31 3.78 -23.94
CA LYS A 55 0.21 4.74 -22.96
C LYS A 55 -0.38 4.52 -21.56
N VAL A 56 -0.26 3.30 -21.06
CA VAL A 56 -0.72 2.91 -19.72
C VAL A 56 0.47 2.73 -18.77
N LEU A 57 0.30 3.20 -17.54
CA LEU A 57 1.15 2.90 -16.39
C LEU A 57 0.44 1.89 -15.49
N PHE A 58 0.97 0.68 -15.43
CA PHE A 58 0.58 -0.33 -14.46
C PHE A 58 1.33 -0.14 -13.16
N ILE A 59 0.60 -0.03 -12.06
CA ILE A 59 1.16 0.02 -10.71
C ILE A 59 0.76 -1.27 -10.00
N PHE A 60 1.72 -2.18 -9.87
CA PHE A 60 1.55 -3.41 -9.09
C PHE A 60 1.96 -3.17 -7.65
N ASP A 61 0.97 -3.15 -6.76
CA ASP A 61 1.19 -2.89 -5.35
C ASP A 61 1.33 -4.20 -4.55
N GLY A 62 2.44 -4.36 -3.84
CA GLY A 62 2.67 -5.46 -2.89
C GLY A 62 3.15 -6.77 -3.50
N LEU A 63 4.20 -6.77 -4.34
CA LEU A 63 4.78 -7.99 -4.93
C LEU A 63 5.15 -9.05 -3.88
N ASP A 64 5.58 -8.65 -2.68
CA ASP A 64 5.89 -9.56 -1.57
C ASP A 64 4.68 -10.37 -1.05
N GLU A 65 3.49 -10.05 -1.54
CA GLU A 65 2.23 -10.72 -1.21
C GLU A 65 1.71 -11.55 -2.38
N CYS A 66 2.41 -11.53 -3.52
CA CYS A 66 2.15 -12.37 -4.66
C CYS A 66 2.31 -13.85 -4.28
N ARG A 67 1.32 -14.68 -4.61
CA ARG A 67 1.30 -16.13 -4.35
C ARG A 67 1.39 -16.95 -5.63
N PHE A 68 1.75 -16.30 -6.72
CA PHE A 68 1.93 -16.92 -8.02
C PHE A 68 3.36 -17.42 -8.21
N PRO A 69 3.56 -18.54 -8.89
CA PRO A 69 4.89 -18.91 -9.37
C PRO A 69 5.25 -17.95 -10.51
N LEU A 70 6.21 -17.05 -10.28
CA LEU A 70 6.71 -16.12 -11.29
C LEU A 70 7.93 -16.73 -12.01
N ASP A 71 7.71 -17.78 -12.81
CA ASP A 71 8.79 -18.43 -13.58
C ASP A 71 9.03 -17.69 -14.90
N PHE A 72 9.91 -16.70 -14.87
CA PHE A 72 10.27 -15.90 -16.05
C PHE A 72 11.04 -16.70 -17.13
N GLN A 73 11.58 -17.87 -16.81
CA GLN A 73 12.40 -18.69 -17.71
C GLN A 73 11.53 -19.62 -18.56
N ASN A 74 10.58 -20.33 -17.93
CA ASN A 74 9.79 -21.37 -18.61
C ASN A 74 8.37 -20.93 -19.00
N THR A 75 8.05 -19.64 -18.86
CA THR A 75 6.70 -19.13 -19.22
C THR A 75 6.49 -19.08 -20.73
N VAL A 76 5.31 -19.53 -21.17
CA VAL A 76 4.84 -19.42 -22.55
C VAL A 76 4.77 -17.94 -22.96
N ARG A 77 5.38 -17.62 -24.11
CA ARG A 77 5.34 -16.27 -24.67
C ARG A 77 3.94 -15.96 -25.18
N LEU A 78 3.38 -14.84 -24.71
CA LEU A 78 2.08 -14.34 -25.10
C LEU A 78 2.22 -12.92 -25.66
N CYS A 79 1.72 -12.67 -26.87
CA CYS A 79 1.83 -11.37 -27.53
C CYS A 79 0.47 -10.73 -27.83
N ASP A 80 -0.61 -11.50 -27.84
CA ASP A 80 -1.96 -11.01 -28.05
C ASP A 80 -2.67 -10.78 -26.71
N VAL A 81 -3.24 -9.58 -26.54
CA VAL A 81 -3.96 -9.16 -25.33
C VAL A 81 -5.31 -9.87 -25.16
N THR A 82 -5.81 -10.54 -26.19
CA THR A 82 -7.07 -11.28 -26.22
C THR A 82 -6.89 -12.78 -25.94
N GLU A 83 -5.66 -13.30 -26.00
CA GLU A 83 -5.39 -14.70 -25.69
C GLU A 83 -5.57 -14.98 -24.18
N SER A 84 -6.27 -16.07 -23.87
CA SER A 84 -6.56 -16.46 -22.49
C SER A 84 -5.40 -17.26 -21.89
N ALA A 85 -4.92 -16.81 -20.73
CA ALA A 85 -3.90 -17.49 -19.97
C ALA A 85 -4.16 -17.35 -18.47
N SER A 86 -3.41 -18.10 -17.67
CA SER A 86 -3.44 -17.90 -16.22
C SER A 86 -2.84 -16.53 -15.84
N VAL A 87 -3.29 -15.96 -14.72
CA VAL A 87 -2.89 -14.60 -14.30
C VAL A 87 -1.37 -14.42 -14.20
N HIS A 88 -0.64 -15.43 -13.70
CA HIS A 88 0.80 -15.34 -13.58
C HIS A 88 1.52 -15.29 -14.94
N VAL A 89 1.01 -16.02 -15.95
CA VAL A 89 1.52 -15.95 -17.32
C VAL A 89 1.27 -14.57 -17.93
N LEU A 90 0.10 -13.97 -17.69
CA LEU A 90 -0.20 -12.60 -18.13
C LEU A 90 0.76 -11.59 -17.50
N LEU A 91 0.97 -11.67 -16.17
CA LEU A 91 1.87 -10.77 -15.44
C LEU A 91 3.30 -10.87 -15.95
N ILE A 92 3.82 -12.09 -16.14
CA ILE A 92 5.18 -12.31 -16.65
C ILE A 92 5.32 -11.74 -18.05
N ASN A 93 4.37 -11.98 -18.95
CA ASN A 93 4.45 -11.46 -20.32
C ASN A 93 4.28 -9.94 -20.41
N LEU A 94 3.51 -9.34 -19.49
CA LEU A 94 3.44 -7.88 -19.36
C LEU A 94 4.77 -7.32 -18.85
N ILE A 95 5.37 -7.91 -17.81
CA ILE A 95 6.66 -7.47 -17.23
C ILE A 95 7.81 -7.64 -18.23
N LYS A 96 7.82 -8.72 -19.01
CA LYS A 96 8.80 -8.94 -20.10
C LYS A 96 8.56 -8.03 -21.31
N GLY A 97 7.44 -7.31 -21.37
CA GLY A 97 7.06 -6.46 -22.50
C GLY A 97 6.61 -7.25 -23.75
N ASN A 98 6.23 -8.53 -23.62
CA ASN A 98 5.61 -9.27 -24.73
C ASN A 98 4.16 -8.82 -24.94
N LEU A 99 3.44 -8.54 -23.85
CA LEU A 99 2.13 -7.90 -23.87
C LEU A 99 2.30 -6.41 -23.60
N LEU A 100 1.64 -5.57 -24.39
CA LEU A 100 1.70 -4.11 -24.30
C LEU A 100 3.15 -3.57 -24.15
N PRO A 101 4.01 -3.73 -25.17
CA PRO A 101 5.44 -3.39 -25.06
C PRO A 101 5.73 -1.93 -24.70
N SER A 102 4.79 -1.03 -24.98
CA SER A 102 4.90 0.42 -24.68
C SER A 102 4.42 0.78 -23.27
N ALA A 103 3.85 -0.16 -22.51
CA ALA A 103 3.34 0.10 -21.18
C ALA A 103 4.47 0.35 -20.18
N LEU A 104 4.23 1.30 -19.28
CA LEU A 104 5.09 1.53 -18.13
C LEU A 104 4.64 0.66 -16.98
N ILE A 105 5.59 0.13 -16.20
CA ILE A 105 5.28 -0.73 -15.06
C ILE A 105 6.05 -0.21 -13.83
N TRP A 106 5.31 -0.02 -12.74
CA TRP A 106 5.83 0.31 -11.43
C TRP A 106 5.43 -0.77 -10.45
N ILE A 107 6.40 -1.38 -9.77
CA ILE A 107 6.15 -2.45 -8.80
C ILE A 107 6.60 -1.97 -7.42
N THR A 108 5.73 -2.08 -6.42
CA THR A 108 6.11 -1.90 -5.01
C THR A 108 6.32 -3.27 -4.37
N SER A 109 7.34 -3.39 -3.52
CA SER A 109 7.67 -4.64 -2.86
C SER A 109 8.48 -4.40 -1.59
N ARG A 110 8.38 -5.30 -0.61
CA ARG A 110 9.43 -5.43 0.40
C ARG A 110 10.74 -5.92 -0.24
N PRO A 111 11.91 -5.49 0.25
CA PRO A 111 13.20 -5.85 -0.34
C PRO A 111 13.39 -7.36 -0.55
N ALA A 112 12.96 -8.18 0.41
CA ALA A 112 13.09 -9.65 0.37
C ALA A 112 12.35 -10.34 -0.78
N ALA A 113 11.44 -9.64 -1.47
CA ALA A 113 10.69 -10.16 -2.61
C ALA A 113 11.04 -9.46 -3.93
N ALA A 114 11.90 -8.44 -3.93
CA ALA A 114 12.27 -7.71 -5.13
C ALA A 114 12.97 -8.62 -6.16
N ASP A 115 13.78 -9.57 -5.68
CA ASP A 115 14.55 -10.52 -6.50
C ASP A 115 13.67 -11.56 -7.22
N GLN A 116 12.34 -11.57 -6.97
CA GLN A 116 11.41 -12.35 -7.79
C GLN A 116 11.30 -11.81 -9.22
N ILE A 117 11.65 -10.54 -9.44
CA ILE A 117 11.69 -9.94 -10.77
C ILE A 117 13.13 -9.99 -11.29
N PRO A 118 13.39 -10.63 -12.44
CA PRO A 118 14.72 -10.68 -13.00
C PRO A 118 15.25 -9.29 -13.32
N SER A 119 16.54 -9.05 -13.04
CA SER A 119 17.18 -7.75 -13.21
C SER A 119 17.10 -7.21 -14.64
N GLU A 120 17.08 -8.09 -15.64
CA GLU A 120 16.92 -7.78 -17.06
C GLU A 120 15.56 -7.17 -17.41
N CYS A 121 14.54 -7.37 -16.56
CA CYS A 121 13.22 -6.75 -16.70
C CYS A 121 13.11 -5.40 -15.95
N VAL A 122 14.17 -4.96 -15.26
CA VAL A 122 14.13 -3.80 -14.35
C VAL A 122 14.97 -2.65 -14.89
N HIS A 123 14.30 -1.58 -15.30
CA HIS A 123 14.96 -0.36 -15.78
C HIS A 123 15.48 0.54 -14.65
N ARG A 124 14.78 0.55 -13.51
CA ARG A 124 15.10 1.42 -12.36
C ARG A 124 14.60 0.82 -11.05
N VAL A 125 15.45 0.89 -10.03
CA VAL A 125 15.11 0.56 -8.64
C VAL A 125 15.14 1.84 -7.81
N THR A 126 14.15 2.04 -6.94
CA THR A 126 14.12 3.16 -6.00
C THR A 126 13.76 2.63 -4.61
N GLU A 127 14.61 2.90 -3.63
CA GLU A 127 14.38 2.51 -2.23
C GLU A 127 13.65 3.62 -1.47
N VAL A 128 12.52 3.29 -0.86
CA VAL A 128 11.78 4.22 0.01
C VAL A 128 12.31 4.09 1.43
N ARG A 129 13.16 5.03 1.84
CA ARG A 129 13.84 5.00 3.14
C ARG A 129 13.05 5.62 4.29
N GLY A 130 11.84 6.15 4.08
CA GLY A 130 11.10 6.84 5.15
C GLY A 130 11.57 8.28 5.39
N PHE A 131 11.38 8.78 6.61
CA PHE A 131 11.58 10.19 6.99
C PHE A 131 12.91 10.46 7.67
N ASN A 132 13.66 11.43 7.15
CA ASN A 132 14.75 12.06 7.91
C ASN A 132 14.20 12.97 9.02
N ASP A 133 15.08 13.46 9.90
CA ASP A 133 14.67 14.25 11.07
C ASP A 133 13.85 15.51 10.72
N PRO A 134 14.22 16.34 9.72
CA PRO A 134 13.37 17.43 9.26
C PRO A 134 11.99 16.99 8.76
N GLN A 135 11.91 15.87 8.03
CA GLN A 135 10.65 15.33 7.53
C GLN A 135 9.73 14.81 8.65
N LYS A 136 10.30 14.27 9.74
CA LYS A 136 9.53 13.89 10.94
C LYS A 136 8.83 15.11 11.52
N GLU A 137 9.57 16.19 11.75
CA GLU A 137 9.03 17.44 12.31
C GLU A 137 8.00 18.08 11.38
N GLU A 138 8.27 18.08 10.09
CA GLU A 138 7.36 18.55 9.05
C GLU A 138 6.03 17.78 9.05
N TYR A 139 6.07 16.45 9.26
CA TYR A 139 4.88 15.63 9.41
C TYR A 139 4.02 16.11 10.60
N PHE A 140 4.61 16.26 11.78
CA PHE A 140 3.90 16.72 12.98
C PHE A 140 3.36 18.15 12.80
N ARG A 141 4.10 19.02 12.11
CA ARG A 141 3.67 20.39 11.78
C ARG A 141 2.45 20.42 10.87
N LYS A 142 2.39 19.54 9.87
CA LYS A 142 1.22 19.41 8.98
C LYS A 142 0.03 18.76 9.66
N ARG A 143 0.27 17.83 10.59
CA ARG A 143 -0.79 17.01 11.23
C ARG A 143 -1.44 17.69 12.43
N ILE A 144 -0.69 18.52 13.18
CA ILE A 144 -1.15 19.14 14.44
C ILE A 144 -1.10 20.66 14.27
N SER A 145 -2.29 21.28 14.24
CA SER A 145 -2.44 22.73 14.06
C SER A 145 -2.04 23.53 15.29
N ASP A 146 -2.34 23.03 16.50
CA ASP A 146 -1.94 23.65 17.76
C ASP A 146 -0.42 23.62 17.92
N GLN A 147 0.19 24.81 17.92
CA GLN A 147 1.63 25.00 18.01
C GLN A 147 2.21 24.58 19.37
N SER A 148 1.51 24.84 20.47
CA SER A 148 1.97 24.48 21.82
C SER A 148 1.98 22.97 21.99
N LEU A 149 0.88 22.33 21.60
CA LEU A 149 0.74 20.88 21.63
C LEU A 149 1.79 20.19 20.75
N ARG A 150 1.93 20.64 19.50
CA ARG A 150 2.93 20.14 18.56
C ARG A 150 4.34 20.21 19.14
N ASN A 151 4.73 21.36 19.69
CA ASN A 151 6.07 21.55 20.24
C ASN A 151 6.31 20.60 21.43
N ARG A 152 5.31 20.42 22.29
CA ARG A 152 5.38 19.47 23.42
C ARG A 152 5.57 18.02 22.93
N ILE A 153 4.81 17.61 21.92
CA ILE A 153 4.89 16.27 21.31
C ILE A 153 6.26 16.02 20.68
N ILE A 154 6.76 16.96 19.87
CA ILE A 154 8.07 16.83 19.24
C ILE A 154 9.17 16.74 20.30
N THR A 155 9.08 17.56 21.35
CA THR A 155 10.04 17.55 22.47
C THR A 155 10.03 16.22 23.22
N HIS A 156 8.84 15.71 23.54
CA HIS A 156 8.68 14.40 24.19
C HIS A 156 9.20 13.25 23.32
N LEU A 157 8.93 13.26 22.02
CA LEU A 157 9.46 12.23 21.13
C LEU A 157 10.99 12.30 21.06
N LYS A 158 11.57 13.50 20.91
CA LYS A 158 13.04 13.69 20.87
C LYS A 158 13.73 13.26 22.17
N SER A 159 13.09 13.40 23.33
CA SER A 159 13.64 12.92 24.60
C SER A 159 13.64 11.38 24.69
N LEU A 160 12.77 10.70 23.92
CA LEU A 160 12.65 9.25 23.85
C LEU A 160 13.30 8.69 22.58
N ARG A 161 14.61 8.47 22.64
CA ARG A 161 15.44 8.01 21.51
C ARG A 161 14.81 6.89 20.68
N SER A 162 14.30 5.84 21.32
CA SER A 162 13.70 4.69 20.60
C SER A 162 12.45 5.08 19.82
N LEU A 163 11.55 5.88 20.40
CA LEU A 163 10.34 6.34 19.71
C LEU A 163 10.69 7.28 18.55
N TYR A 164 11.64 8.19 18.75
CA TYR A 164 12.07 9.11 17.71
C TYR A 164 12.76 8.41 16.52
N ILE A 165 13.52 7.35 16.78
CA ILE A 165 14.13 6.53 15.74
C ILE A 165 13.04 5.80 14.94
N MET A 166 12.04 5.21 15.60
CA MET A 166 10.96 4.52 14.89
C MET A 166 10.14 5.45 14.00
N CYS A 167 9.96 6.72 14.38
CA CYS A 167 9.34 7.75 13.53
C CYS A 167 10.06 7.98 12.18
N HIS A 168 11.21 7.34 11.94
CA HIS A 168 11.76 7.20 10.59
C HIS A 168 10.77 6.50 9.64
N ILE A 169 9.99 5.53 10.11
CA ILE A 169 8.93 4.90 9.29
C ILE A 169 7.64 5.72 9.47
N PRO A 170 7.04 6.24 8.39
CA PRO A 170 5.91 7.19 8.47
C PRO A 170 4.70 6.72 9.29
N VAL A 171 4.42 5.42 9.33
CA VAL A 171 3.31 4.87 10.13
C VAL A 171 3.50 5.14 11.63
N PHE A 172 4.73 5.15 12.13
CA PHE A 172 5.00 5.47 13.53
C PHE A 172 4.85 6.95 13.84
N CYS A 173 5.13 7.85 12.88
CA CYS A 173 4.77 9.26 13.04
C CYS A 173 3.26 9.43 13.20
N TRP A 174 2.46 8.71 12.39
CA TRP A 174 1.00 8.76 12.47
C TRP A 174 0.45 8.19 13.78
N ILE A 175 0.93 7.02 14.19
CA ILE A 175 0.57 6.41 15.49
C ILE A 175 0.93 7.38 16.61
N SER A 176 2.14 7.95 16.57
CA SER A 176 2.60 8.85 17.62
C SER A 176 1.83 10.15 17.70
N ALA A 177 1.54 10.76 16.56
CA ALA A 177 0.68 11.94 16.51
C ALA A 177 -0.70 11.61 17.09
N THR A 178 -1.32 10.51 16.66
CA THR A 178 -2.67 10.12 17.11
C THR A 178 -2.72 9.88 18.62
N VAL A 179 -1.78 9.12 19.18
CA VAL A 179 -1.74 8.79 20.61
C VAL A 179 -1.46 10.04 21.45
N LEU A 180 -0.40 10.77 21.11
CA LEU A 180 0.06 11.89 21.93
C LEU A 180 -0.87 13.12 21.83
N GLU A 181 -1.52 13.34 20.69
CA GLU A 181 -2.56 14.36 20.52
C GLU A 181 -3.76 14.06 21.43
N ARG A 182 -4.23 12.80 21.43
CA ARG A 182 -5.38 12.39 22.23
C ARG A 182 -5.13 12.48 23.73
N MET A 183 -4.00 11.95 24.19
CA MET A 183 -3.62 11.96 25.61
C MET A 183 -3.28 13.36 26.12
N SER A 184 -2.97 14.30 25.24
CA SER A 184 -2.70 15.69 25.62
C SER A 184 -3.95 16.56 25.72
N GLY A 185 -5.05 16.17 25.06
CA GLY A 185 -6.30 16.94 25.03
C GLY A 185 -7.38 16.42 25.99
N GLU A 186 -7.26 15.18 26.46
CA GLU A 186 -8.17 14.63 27.47
C GLU A 186 -7.57 14.85 28.87
N ALA A 187 -8.39 15.24 29.85
CA ALA A 187 -8.01 15.34 31.26
C ALA A 187 -7.71 13.96 31.90
N GLU A 188 -7.36 12.97 31.09
CA GLU A 188 -6.91 11.65 31.53
C GLU A 188 -5.47 11.79 32.03
N SER A 189 -5.34 11.82 33.36
CA SER A 189 -4.10 11.83 34.16
C SER A 189 -3.11 10.67 33.93
N GLY A 190 -3.18 9.99 32.77
CA GLY A 190 -2.31 8.87 32.44
C GLY A 190 -0.89 9.33 32.09
N GLU A 191 0.10 8.50 32.43
CA GLU A 191 1.48 8.74 32.03
C GLU A 191 1.61 8.76 30.50
N ILE A 192 2.30 9.77 29.96
CA ILE A 192 2.60 9.85 28.53
C ILE A 192 3.45 8.62 28.13
N PRO A 193 3.10 7.90 27.05
CA PRO A 193 3.80 6.68 26.65
C PRO A 193 5.28 6.92 26.41
N LYS A 194 6.11 6.01 26.94
CA LYS A 194 7.58 6.04 26.82
C LYS A 194 8.13 4.88 25.99
N THR A 195 7.32 3.85 25.78
CA THR A 195 7.71 2.62 25.09
C THR A 195 6.81 2.32 23.90
N LEU A 196 7.30 1.50 22.97
CA LEU A 196 6.53 1.06 21.81
C LEU A 196 5.26 0.30 22.21
N THR A 197 5.37 -0.58 23.20
CA THR A 197 4.24 -1.34 23.72
C THR A 197 3.16 -0.40 24.25
N GLN A 198 3.52 0.58 25.08
CA GLN A 198 2.56 1.58 25.56
C GLN A 198 1.93 2.33 24.39
N MET A 199 2.72 2.75 23.39
CA MET A 199 2.18 3.43 22.20
C MET A 199 1.14 2.58 21.48
N TYR A 200 1.41 1.30 21.24
CA TYR A 200 0.44 0.39 20.63
C TYR A 200 -0.77 0.11 21.52
N THR A 201 -0.59 -0.03 22.83
CA THR A 201 -1.69 -0.21 23.79
C THR A 201 -2.64 0.97 23.76
N HIS A 202 -2.12 2.20 23.88
CA HIS A 202 -2.96 3.40 23.82
C HIS A 202 -3.59 3.57 22.44
N PHE A 203 -2.85 3.30 21.37
CA PHE A 203 -3.40 3.33 20.02
C PHE A 203 -4.57 2.34 19.85
N LEU A 204 -4.44 1.11 20.35
CA LEU A 204 -5.51 0.11 20.32
C LEU A 204 -6.75 0.60 21.09
N ILE A 205 -6.58 1.16 22.29
CA ILE A 205 -7.69 1.73 23.08
C ILE A 205 -8.41 2.83 22.29
N ILE A 206 -7.65 3.75 21.68
CA ILE A 206 -8.22 4.82 20.84
C ILE A 206 -9.01 4.24 19.67
N GLN A 207 -8.46 3.25 18.96
CA GLN A 207 -9.14 2.63 17.82
C GLN A 207 -10.41 1.88 18.23
N THR A 208 -10.38 1.15 19.34
CA THR A 208 -11.55 0.45 19.89
C THR A 208 -12.67 1.44 20.21
N ASN A 209 -12.35 2.57 20.84
CA ASN A 209 -13.31 3.63 21.13
C ASN A 209 -13.92 4.25 19.86
N VAL A 210 -13.11 4.46 18.82
CA VAL A 210 -13.57 4.94 17.51
C VAL A 210 -14.51 3.94 16.84
N ILE A 211 -14.15 2.65 16.84
CA ILE A 211 -14.95 1.56 16.27
C ILE A 211 -16.30 1.47 16.99
N LYS A 212 -16.31 1.52 18.33
CA LYS A 212 -17.53 1.45 19.15
C LYS A 212 -18.52 2.58 18.84
N LYS A 213 -18.01 3.81 18.66
CA LYS A 213 -18.84 4.96 18.24
C LYS A 213 -19.43 4.77 16.85
N LYS A 214 -18.67 4.16 15.92
CA LYS A 214 -19.10 3.92 14.54
C LYS A 214 -20.10 2.75 14.42
N TYR A 215 -19.96 1.72 15.26
CA TYR A 215 -20.76 0.50 15.21
C TYR A 215 -21.51 0.32 16.54
N THR A 216 -22.55 1.13 16.74
CA THR A 216 -23.38 1.21 17.96
C THR A 216 -24.19 -0.05 18.30
N LYS A 217 -24.14 -1.10 17.48
CA LYS A 217 -24.94 -2.35 17.64
C LYS A 217 -24.16 -3.56 18.16
N SER A 218 -22.87 -3.43 18.43
CA SER A 218 -22.10 -4.56 19.00
C SER A 218 -22.55 -4.85 20.43
N ARG A 219 -22.97 -6.10 20.70
CA ARG A 219 -23.22 -6.61 22.06
C ARG A 219 -21.94 -7.14 22.74
N GLU A 220 -20.85 -7.26 21.99
CA GLU A 220 -19.59 -7.80 22.49
C GLU A 220 -18.82 -6.75 23.30
N THR A 221 -18.14 -7.20 24.36
CA THR A 221 -17.23 -6.33 25.11
C THR A 221 -15.97 -6.05 24.31
N ASP A 222 -15.34 -4.90 24.59
CA ASP A 222 -14.09 -4.48 23.94
C ASP A 222 -12.98 -5.55 24.09
N THR A 223 -12.90 -6.19 25.27
CA THR A 223 -11.97 -7.28 25.57
C THR A 223 -12.24 -8.52 24.71
N GLU A 224 -13.50 -8.93 24.57
CA GLU A 224 -13.87 -10.12 23.79
C GLU A 224 -13.53 -9.95 22.31
N MET A 225 -13.84 -8.77 21.75
CA MET A 225 -13.50 -8.43 20.37
C MET A 225 -11.99 -8.48 20.12
N VAL A 226 -11.19 -7.85 20.99
CA VAL A 226 -9.72 -7.85 20.87
C VAL A 226 -9.16 -9.27 20.97
N LEU A 227 -9.67 -10.11 21.88
CA LEU A 227 -9.24 -11.50 22.00
C LEU A 227 -9.60 -12.33 20.76
N LYS A 228 -10.80 -12.18 20.21
CA LYS A 228 -11.22 -12.86 18.97
C LYS A 228 -10.35 -12.47 17.78
N LEU A 229 -10.09 -11.17 17.61
CA LEU A 229 -9.20 -10.65 16.57
C LEU A 229 -7.78 -11.19 16.76
N GLY A 230 -7.23 -11.10 17.97
CA GLY A 230 -5.89 -11.61 18.29
C GLY A 230 -5.76 -13.11 18.02
N LYS A 231 -6.76 -13.91 18.43
CA LYS A 231 -6.79 -15.36 18.16
C LYS A 231 -6.80 -15.66 16.65
N LEU A 232 -7.66 -14.97 15.89
CA LEU A 232 -7.73 -15.15 14.44
C LEU A 232 -6.40 -14.77 13.77
N THR A 233 -5.82 -13.62 14.13
CA THR A 233 -4.54 -13.15 13.59
C THR A 233 -3.41 -14.12 13.90
N PHE A 234 -3.31 -14.60 15.15
CA PHE A 234 -2.30 -15.58 15.54
C PHE A 234 -2.42 -16.88 14.72
N GLN A 235 -3.63 -17.43 14.60
CA GLN A 235 -3.87 -18.66 13.84
C GLN A 235 -3.53 -18.53 12.36
N GLN A 236 -3.78 -17.37 11.74
CA GLN A 236 -3.45 -17.15 10.33
C GLN A 236 -1.96 -16.85 10.14
N LEU A 237 -1.34 -16.12 11.06
CA LEU A 237 0.10 -15.87 11.03
C LEU A 237 0.89 -17.19 11.09
N MET A 238 0.48 -18.13 11.95
CA MET A 238 1.09 -19.47 12.01
C MET A 238 0.93 -20.28 10.72
N LYS A 239 -0.01 -19.91 9.84
CA LYS A 239 -0.23 -20.53 8.53
C LYS A 239 0.44 -19.74 7.39
N GLY A 240 1.18 -18.67 7.69
CA GLY A 240 1.74 -17.76 6.68
C GLY A 240 0.68 -16.91 5.95
N ASN A 241 -0.54 -16.81 6.49
CA ASN A 241 -1.62 -16.03 5.90
C ASN A 241 -1.70 -14.64 6.53
N LEU A 242 -1.43 -13.61 5.73
CA LEU A 242 -1.55 -12.20 6.14
C LEU A 242 -2.88 -11.57 5.70
N ILE A 243 -3.72 -12.31 4.97
CA ILE A 243 -4.98 -11.83 4.39
C ILE A 243 -6.13 -12.69 4.91
N PHE A 244 -7.15 -12.03 5.45
CA PHE A 244 -8.34 -12.67 6.00
C PHE A 244 -9.47 -12.56 4.98
N LEU A 245 -9.65 -13.61 4.19
CA LEU A 245 -10.74 -13.68 3.23
C LEU A 245 -11.95 -14.36 3.87
N ARG A 246 -13.14 -13.86 3.55
CA ARG A 246 -14.38 -14.57 3.88
C ARG A 246 -14.40 -15.84 3.05
N LYS A 247 -14.42 -17.00 3.72
CA LYS A 247 -14.79 -18.25 3.04
C LYS A 247 -16.26 -18.12 2.64
N THR A 248 -16.52 -18.05 1.34
CA THR A 248 -17.85 -18.29 0.77
C THR A 248 -18.16 -19.77 0.80
#